data_AF-A0ABD3WEG9-F1
#
_entry.id   AF-A0ABD3WEG9-F1
#
_cell.length_a   1.000
_cell.length_b   1.000
_cell.length_c   1.000
_cell.angle_alpha   90.00
_cell.angle_beta   90.00
_cell.angle_gamma   90.00
#
_symmetry.space_group_name_H-M   'P 1'
#
loop_
_entity.id
_entity.type
_entity.pdbx_description
1 polymer ?
#
loop_
_entity_poly.entity_id
_entity_poly.type
_entity_poly.pdbx_seq_one_letter_code
_entity_poly.pdbx_strand_id
1 'polypeptide(L)'
;SCVNYGCDHICVTEKVGVSCVCKDGYNLNHDMKTCSVNNEYFHRGLVFSNDSSICIVDIRVLTHFSYVPKCVLKINGTRYMVLDTDQRQIIIANETAIYCAMVDILELHQLTKPTGTIS
;
A
#
# COMPACT_ATOMS: atom_id res chain seq x y z
N SER A 1 28.09 -0.51 -12.82
CA SER A 1 26.64 -0.36 -12.57
C SER A 1 26.20 -1.45 -11.60
N CYS A 2 25.15 -1.23 -10.83
CA CYS A 2 24.65 -2.16 -9.81
C CYS A 2 24.31 -3.55 -10.34
N VAL A 3 23.84 -3.59 -11.59
CA VAL A 3 23.58 -4.78 -12.38
C VAL A 3 24.80 -5.69 -12.48
N ASN A 4 26.03 -5.14 -12.48
CA ASN A 4 27.27 -5.93 -12.56
C ASN A 4 27.52 -6.76 -11.28
N TYR A 5 26.87 -6.42 -10.17
CA TYR A 5 26.93 -7.16 -8.91
C TYR A 5 25.72 -8.10 -8.73
N GLY A 6 24.87 -8.21 -9.75
CA GLY A 6 23.66 -9.03 -9.74
C GLY A 6 22.53 -8.48 -8.86
N CYS A 7 22.57 -7.21 -8.45
CA CYS A 7 21.49 -6.63 -7.65
C CYS A 7 20.36 -6.11 -8.55
N ASP A 8 19.11 -6.40 -8.17
CA ASP A 8 17.92 -5.89 -8.87
C ASP A 8 17.75 -4.38 -8.69
N HIS A 9 17.99 -3.88 -7.48
CA HIS A 9 17.69 -2.49 -7.12
C HIS A 9 18.95 -1.70 -6.75
N ILE A 10 19.35 -1.75 -5.48
CA ILE A 10 20.42 -0.91 -4.92
C ILE A 10 21.55 -1.85 -4.47
N CYS A 11 22.79 -1.37 -4.57
CA CYS A 11 23.99 -2.05 -4.11
C CYS A 11 24.72 -1.10 -3.19
N VAL A 12 25.18 -1.65 -2.07
CA VAL A 12 25.92 -0.92 -1.05
C VAL A 12 27.28 -1.57 -0.95
N THR A 13 28.34 -0.77 -1.09
CA THR A 13 29.70 -1.22 -0.85
C THR A 13 29.95 -1.22 0.66
N GLU A 14 30.25 -2.40 1.20
CA GLU A 14 30.55 -2.58 2.61
C GLU A 14 32.06 -2.80 2.82
N LYS A 15 32.49 -2.89 4.09
CA LYS A 15 33.88 -3.21 4.43
C LYS A 15 34.33 -4.55 3.84
N VAL A 16 33.39 -5.47 3.64
CA VAL A 16 33.62 -6.79 3.04
C VAL A 16 32.65 -6.99 1.88
N GLY A 17 33.00 -6.44 0.71
CA GLY A 17 32.29 -6.71 -0.55
C GLY A 17 31.09 -5.79 -0.82
N VAL A 18 30.11 -6.32 -1.54
CA VAL A 18 28.91 -5.59 -2.00
C VAL A 18 27.66 -6.35 -1.58
N SER A 19 26.78 -5.68 -0.84
CA SER A 19 25.46 -6.17 -0.48
C SER A 19 24.39 -5.54 -1.38
N CYS A 20 23.29 -6.26 -1.61
CA CYS A 20 22.14 -5.74 -2.34
C CYS A 20 21.06 -5.29 -1.36
N VAL A 21 20.38 -4.18 -1.68
CA VAL A 21 19.31 -3.59 -0.88
C VAL A 21 18.14 -3.28 -1.81
N CYS A 22 16.92 -3.46 -1.32
CA CYS A 22 15.71 -3.17 -2.07
C CYS A 22 15.20 -1.75 -1.78
N LYS A 23 14.57 -1.13 -2.77
CA LYS A 23 13.83 0.13 -2.58
C LYS A 23 12.66 -0.07 -1.62
N ASP A 24 12.17 1.02 -1.02
CA ASP A 24 10.96 1.03 -0.20
C ASP A 24 9.80 0.25 -0.87
N GLY A 25 9.15 -0.64 -0.11
CA GLY A 25 8.05 -1.46 -0.62
C GLY A 25 8.48 -2.75 -1.31
N TYR A 26 9.76 -3.13 -1.22
CA TYR A 26 10.28 -4.41 -1.68
C TYR A 26 11.11 -5.09 -0.59
N ASN A 27 11.02 -6.42 -0.53
CA ASN A 27 11.85 -7.24 0.34
C ASN A 27 12.95 -7.92 -0.48
N LEU A 28 14.15 -8.00 0.11
CA LEU A 28 15.24 -8.77 -0.48
C LEU A 28 14.92 -10.25 -0.36
N ASN A 29 14.97 -10.95 -1.49
CA ASN A 29 14.71 -12.38 -1.54
C ASN A 29 15.87 -13.16 -0.91
N HIS A 30 15.64 -14.45 -0.67
CA HIS A 30 16.63 -15.35 -0.05
C HIS A 30 17.92 -15.52 -0.87
N ASP A 31 17.89 -15.21 -2.17
CA ASP A 31 19.09 -15.18 -3.01
C ASP A 31 20.01 -13.99 -2.72
N MET A 32 19.58 -13.05 -1.86
CA MET A 32 20.28 -11.82 -1.48
C MET A 32 20.58 -10.88 -2.65
N LYS A 33 19.88 -11.05 -3.77
CA LYS A 33 20.13 -10.35 -5.03
C LYS A 33 18.87 -9.73 -5.60
N THR A 34 17.78 -10.49 -5.59
CA THR A 34 16.51 -10.09 -6.21
C THR A 34 15.53 -9.50 -5.20
N CYS A 35 14.62 -8.66 -5.69
CA CYS A 35 13.65 -7.95 -4.87
C CYS A 35 12.21 -8.33 -5.22
N SER A 36 11.43 -8.78 -4.24
CA SER A 36 9.98 -9.02 -4.40
C SER A 36 9.17 -7.88 -3.78
N VAL A 37 8.01 -7.57 -4.35
CA VAL A 37 7.12 -6.53 -3.80
C VAL A 37 6.69 -6.95 -2.40
N ASN A 38 6.93 -6.08 -1.43
CA ASN A 38 6.46 -6.26 -0.08
C ASN A 38 4.95 -5.92 -0.04
N ASN A 39 4.13 -6.96 0.01
CA ASN A 39 2.67 -6.84 0.14
C ASN A 39 2.21 -6.51 1.58
N GLU A 40 3.12 -6.36 2.53
CA GLU A 40 2.75 -6.22 3.95
C GLU A 40 2.27 -4.82 4.33
N TYR A 41 2.57 -3.77 3.54
CA TYR A 41 2.18 -2.40 3.92
C TYR A 41 1.95 -1.51 2.70
N PHE A 42 0.81 -0.83 2.63
CA PHE A 42 0.66 0.40 1.83
C PHE A 42 1.32 1.55 2.58
N HIS A 43 2.64 1.72 2.43
CA HIS A 43 3.34 2.82 3.10
C HIS A 43 2.96 4.20 2.55
N ARG A 44 2.56 4.26 1.27
CA ARG A 44 2.21 5.48 0.57
C ARG A 44 1.09 5.14 -0.42
N GLY A 45 -0.08 5.73 -0.22
CA GLY A 45 -1.26 5.47 -1.04
C GLY A 45 -2.24 6.64 -1.00
N LEU A 46 -3.20 6.63 -1.92
CA LEU A 46 -4.34 7.52 -1.87
C LEU A 46 -5.57 6.73 -1.42
N VAL A 47 -6.31 7.28 -0.48
CA VAL A 47 -7.64 6.79 -0.11
C VAL A 47 -8.64 7.83 -0.56
N PHE A 48 -9.64 7.41 -1.33
CA PHE A 48 -10.73 8.28 -1.76
C PHE A 48 -12.05 7.54 -1.70
N SER A 49 -13.14 8.29 -1.56
CA SER A 49 -14.49 7.79 -1.68
C SER A 49 -15.11 8.27 -2.99
N ASN A 50 -15.96 7.44 -3.58
CA ASN A 50 -17.03 7.90 -4.46
C ASN A 50 -18.37 7.80 -3.71
N ASP A 51 -19.48 8.01 -4.40
CA ASP A 51 -20.82 8.02 -3.78
C ASP A 51 -21.24 6.66 -3.19
N SER A 52 -20.55 5.58 -3.54
CA SER A 52 -20.95 4.20 -3.22
C SER A 52 -19.86 3.33 -2.61
N SER A 53 -18.60 3.76 -2.62
CA SER A 53 -17.47 2.94 -2.21
C SER A 53 -16.26 3.76 -1.79
N ILE A 54 -15.47 3.21 -0.86
CA ILE A 54 -14.10 3.67 -0.57
C ILE A 54 -13.12 2.83 -1.36
N CYS A 55 -12.15 3.51 -1.97
CA CYS A 55 -11.14 2.92 -2.81
C CYS A 55 -9.73 3.33 -2.34
N ILE A 56 -8.79 2.42 -2.52
CA ILE A 56 -7.36 2.62 -2.22
C ILE A 56 -6.57 2.50 -3.51
N VAL A 57 -5.56 3.36 -3.66
CA VAL A 57 -4.55 3.30 -4.72
C VAL A 57 -3.17 3.24 -4.08
N ASP A 58 -2.37 2.25 -4.48
CA ASP A 58 -0.93 2.25 -4.16
C ASP A 58 -0.20 3.21 -5.09
N ILE A 59 0.43 4.25 -4.55
CA ILE A 59 1.19 5.22 -5.36
C ILE A 59 2.66 4.80 -5.56
N ARG A 60 3.17 3.79 -4.85
CA ARG A 60 4.53 3.26 -5.10
C ARG A 60 4.60 2.52 -6.43
N VAL A 61 3.43 2.13 -6.94
CA VAL A 61 3.26 1.58 -8.27
C VAL A 61 3.41 2.64 -9.37
N LEU A 62 3.48 3.95 -9.03
CA LEU A 62 3.96 5.17 -9.75
C LEU A 62 4.92 4.94 -10.94
N THR A 63 5.68 3.85 -10.89
CA THR A 63 6.80 3.62 -11.77
C THR A 63 6.78 2.27 -12.49
N HIS A 64 5.63 1.61 -12.80
CA HIS A 64 5.45 0.66 -13.96
C HIS A 64 4.25 -0.32 -13.96
N PHE A 65 3.25 -0.29 -13.06
CA PHE A 65 2.05 -1.16 -13.19
C PHE A 65 0.72 -0.39 -13.33
N SER A 66 -0.25 -1.03 -13.99
CA SER A 66 -1.58 -0.50 -14.29
C SER A 66 -2.35 -0.10 -13.01
N TYR A 67 -2.63 1.20 -12.85
CA TYR A 67 -3.33 1.77 -11.70
C TYR A 67 -4.82 1.46 -11.77
N VAL A 68 -5.25 0.41 -11.09
CA VAL A 68 -6.68 0.13 -10.89
C VAL A 68 -7.00 0.38 -9.41
N PRO A 69 -7.79 1.42 -9.08
CA PRO A 69 -8.26 1.62 -7.72
C PRO A 69 -8.99 0.39 -7.20
N LYS A 70 -8.59 -0.09 -6.02
CA LYS A 70 -9.28 -1.19 -5.36
C LYS A 70 -10.37 -0.63 -4.45
N CYS A 71 -11.61 -0.72 -4.90
CA CYS A 71 -12.78 -0.30 -4.14
C CYS A 71 -13.26 -1.47 -3.27
N VAL A 72 -13.00 -1.38 -1.96
CA VAL A 72 -13.10 -2.52 -1.03
C VAL A 72 -14.22 -2.40 -0.02
N LEU A 73 -14.69 -1.18 0.27
CA LEU A 73 -15.77 -0.96 1.22
C LEU A 73 -16.94 -0.25 0.54
N LYS A 74 -18.13 -0.86 0.59
CA LYS A 74 -19.36 -0.24 0.12
C LYS A 74 -19.89 0.73 1.18
N ILE A 75 -20.28 1.92 0.73
CA ILE A 75 -20.85 2.99 1.55
C ILE A 75 -22.13 3.50 0.88
N ASN A 76 -22.99 4.20 1.63
CA ASN A 76 -24.21 4.78 1.11
C ASN A 76 -24.15 6.31 1.18
N GLY A 77 -23.48 6.91 0.20
CA GLY A 77 -23.20 8.34 0.16
C GLY A 77 -22.18 8.76 1.21
N THR A 78 -21.19 9.55 0.79
CA THR A 78 -20.23 10.18 1.69
C THR A 78 -19.92 11.56 1.15
N ARG A 79 -20.08 12.57 2.00
CA ARG A 79 -19.77 13.95 1.63
C ARG A 79 -18.49 14.45 2.27
N TYR A 80 -18.20 13.93 3.47
CA TYR A 80 -17.01 14.26 4.23
C TYR A 80 -16.26 12.97 4.51
N MET A 81 -15.00 12.95 4.13
CA MET A 81 -14.07 11.87 4.43
C MET A 81 -12.78 12.50 4.95
N VAL A 82 -12.37 12.09 6.14
CA VAL A 82 -11.13 12.55 6.79
C VAL A 82 -10.29 11.33 7.14
N LEU A 83 -8.99 11.43 6.91
CA LEU A 83 -8.03 10.42 7.31
C LEU A 83 -7.32 10.89 8.58
N ASP A 84 -7.52 10.20 9.69
CA ASP A 84 -6.74 10.38 10.91
C ASP A 84 -5.57 9.39 10.88
N THR A 85 -4.37 9.90 10.59
CA THR A 85 -3.15 9.09 10.50
C THR A 85 -2.59 8.67 11.85
N ASP A 86 -2.90 9.42 12.90
CA ASP A 86 -2.39 9.16 14.26
C ASP A 86 -3.17 8.00 14.88
N GLN A 87 -4.50 8.02 14.71
CA GLN A 87 -5.39 6.95 15.18
C GLN A 87 -5.60 5.83 14.16
N ARG A 88 -5.10 5.99 12.94
CA ARG A 88 -5.23 5.05 11.81
C ARG A 88 -6.68 4.77 11.41
N GLN A 89 -7.49 5.81 11.39
CA GLN A 89 -8.92 5.71 11.09
C GLN A 89 -9.30 6.58 9.90
N ILE A 90 -10.25 6.08 9.12
CA ILE A 90 -10.99 6.86 8.13
C ILE A 90 -12.32 7.23 8.76
N ILE A 91 -12.56 8.53 8.89
CA ILE A 91 -13.79 9.08 9.45
C ILE A 91 -14.67 9.55 8.30
N ILE A 92 -15.91 9.09 8.30
CA ILE A 92 -16.86 9.25 7.21
C ILE A 92 -18.15 9.88 7.77
N ALA A 93 -18.64 10.90 7.09
CA ALA A 93 -19.92 11.50 7.39
C ALA A 93 -20.65 11.93 6.11
N ASN A 94 -21.98 12.00 6.21
CA ASN A 94 -22.83 12.64 5.22
C ASN A 94 -23.51 13.87 5.85
N GLU A 95 -24.29 14.61 5.08
CA GLU A 95 -24.92 15.86 5.57
C GLU A 95 -25.97 15.64 6.66
N THR A 96 -26.57 14.46 6.71
CA THR A 96 -27.66 14.12 7.63
C THR A 96 -27.20 13.25 8.80
N ALA A 97 -25.90 12.93 8.86
CA ALA A 97 -25.34 12.04 9.85
C ALA A 97 -25.29 12.73 11.22
N ILE A 98 -25.94 12.12 12.20
CA ILE A 98 -25.86 12.54 13.61
C ILE A 98 -24.54 12.04 14.24
N TYR A 99 -23.99 10.95 13.71
CA TYR A 99 -22.74 10.33 14.16
C TYR A 99 -21.83 10.03 12.97
N CYS A 100 -20.52 10.14 13.17
CA CYS A 100 -19.53 9.76 12.17
C CYS A 100 -19.35 8.24 12.17
N ALA A 101 -19.17 7.66 10.99
CA ALA A 101 -18.69 6.30 10.86
C ALA A 101 -17.15 6.30 10.87
N MET A 102 -16.55 5.34 11.56
CA MET A 102 -15.10 5.18 11.64
C MET A 102 -14.73 3.83 11.03
N VAL A 103 -13.69 3.80 10.22
CA VAL A 103 -13.18 2.59 9.55
C VAL A 103 -11.69 2.48 9.81
N ASP A 104 -11.22 1.33 10.27
CA ASP A 104 -9.80 1.08 10.48
C ASP A 104 -9.08 0.88 9.13
N ILE A 105 -7.97 1.56 8.93
CA ILE A 105 -7.17 1.46 7.71
C ILE A 105 -6.61 0.04 7.51
N LEU A 106 -6.30 -0.68 8.60
CA LEU A 106 -5.79 -2.05 8.54
C LEU A 106 -6.84 -3.05 8.08
N GLU A 107 -8.11 -2.86 8.45
CA GLU A 107 -9.21 -3.68 7.93
C GLU A 107 -9.38 -3.43 6.42
N LEU A 108 -9.32 -2.16 6.00
CA LEU A 108 -9.38 -1.79 4.59
C LEU A 108 -8.25 -2.45 3.79
N HIS A 109 -7.04 -2.51 4.36
CA HIS A 109 -5.89 -3.17 3.77
C HIS A 109 -6.10 -4.67 3.58
N GLN A 110 -6.63 -5.38 4.58
CA GLN A 110 -6.87 -6.82 4.48
C GLN A 110 -7.80 -7.16 3.30
N LEU A 111 -8.81 -6.32 3.05
CA LEU A 111 -9.73 -6.49 1.93
C LEU A 111 -9.08 -6.27 0.55
N THR A 112 -7.94 -5.57 0.48
CA THR A 112 -7.20 -5.38 -0.77
C THR A 112 -6.27 -6.54 -1.12
N LYS A 113 -5.96 -7.42 -0.15
CA LYS A 113 -5.09 -8.57 -0.37
C LYS A 113 -5.82 -9.58 -1.27
N PRO A 114 -5.17 -10.12 -2.32
CA PRO A 114 -5.76 -11.19 -3.09
C PRO A 114 -6.03 -12.40 -2.18
N THR A 115 -7.27 -12.88 -2.17
CA THR A 115 -7.66 -14.12 -1.49
C THR A 115 -7.00 -15.30 -2.20
N GLY A 116 -5.79 -15.67 -1.78
CA GLY A 116 -5.09 -16.82 -2.33
C GLY A 116 -3.58 -16.63 -2.38
N THR A 117 -2.91 -16.99 -1.30
CA THR A 117 -1.62 -17.69 -1.34
C THR A 117 -1.62 -18.58 -0.10
N ILE A 118 -2.34 -19.69 -0.22
CA ILE A 118 -2.12 -20.85 0.64
C ILE A 118 -0.75 -21.36 0.19
N SER A 119 0.23 -21.25 1.08
CA SER A 119 1.52 -21.94 1.02
C SER A 119 1.35 -23.43 0.93
#